data_AF-A0A925ZH74-F1
#
_entry.id   AF-A0A925ZH74-F1
#
_cell.length_a   1.000
_cell.length_b   1.000
_cell.length_c   1.000
_cell.angle_alpha   90.00
_cell.angle_beta   90.00
_cell.angle_gamma   90.00
#
_symmetry.space_group_name_H-M   'P 1'
#
loop_
_entity.id
_entity.type
_entity.pdbx_description
1 polymer ?
#
loop_
_entity_poly.entity_id
_entity_poly.type
_entity_poly.pdbx_seq_one_letter_code
_entity_poly.pdbx_strand_id
1 'polypeptide(L)'
;MNSRNDNVADLRATYDAVVVGSGHNGLVAAAYLGLAGKSVLVLERNSTIGGATASQQVFPDYDAWLSRYSYLVSLLPDKIVSDLGLNFQTKRRSIASFTPYTDSSGSQKGLLLSNEDPARSQASMRDMTGSDEAWADYERLMELERCIAKRVWPTMLEPLRSRESFASGMTGPLEKEAWRSFVEEPIGRVIERYAHDDVLRGLIMTDAKIGVHTHPMDASLLQNRCFLYHVIGGGDGEWRVPVGGMRSLVDSLLDCCRRSGVDIRSSTEVTSVELGASHHTVGFLHEGKCMEVSAKHVLVNAGRKTFAKLFGQTWQPETANEGSVIKINMLLARLPKLRASGIRPEDAFAGSFHIDEGYAGMRKSFEDSRDGKIPNPAPGETYCHTLTDPSILGADLREKGYQTLTLFGLDMPYRLFEADHDLRKEQVRQLY
;
A
#
# COMPACT_ATOMS: atom_id res chain seq x y z
N MET A 1 -29.21 -3.97 -0.02
CA MET A 1 -30.55 -3.37 0.13
C MET A 1 -30.43 -1.91 0.56
N ASN A 2 -30.61 -0.97 -0.38
CA ASN A 2 -31.60 0.13 -0.29
C ASN A 2 -31.65 0.86 -1.64
N SER A 3 -32.75 0.64 -2.36
CA SER A 3 -32.97 0.85 -3.80
C SER A 3 -33.30 2.30 -4.21
N ARG A 4 -32.79 3.31 -3.51
CA ARG A 4 -32.98 4.73 -3.89
C ARG A 4 -31.76 5.37 -4.57
N ASN A 5 -30.57 4.78 -4.45
CA ASN A 5 -29.33 5.41 -4.94
C ASN A 5 -28.81 4.87 -6.28
N ASP A 6 -29.45 3.88 -6.90
CA ASP A 6 -28.99 3.34 -8.19
C ASP A 6 -29.78 3.89 -9.39
N ASN A 7 -30.94 4.51 -9.16
CA ASN A 7 -31.70 5.09 -10.27
C ASN A 7 -31.05 6.39 -10.74
N VAL A 8 -30.61 6.41 -12.00
CA VAL A 8 -30.05 7.59 -12.64
C VAL A 8 -31.11 8.66 -12.95
N ALA A 9 -32.40 8.31 -12.94
CA ALA A 9 -33.49 9.28 -13.10
C ALA A 9 -33.58 10.31 -11.95
N ASP A 10 -32.98 9.99 -10.78
CA ASP A 10 -32.97 10.85 -9.61
C ASP A 10 -31.75 11.80 -9.58
N LEU A 11 -30.89 11.76 -10.61
CA LEU A 11 -29.73 12.64 -10.69
C LEU A 11 -30.15 14.09 -10.98
N ARG A 12 -29.47 15.02 -10.31
CA ARG A 12 -29.58 16.44 -10.62
C ARG A 12 -28.94 16.75 -11.98
N ALA A 13 -29.49 17.71 -12.70
CA ALA A 13 -28.86 18.24 -13.90
C ALA A 13 -27.53 18.97 -13.60
N THR A 14 -27.40 19.52 -12.39
CA THR A 14 -26.22 20.30 -11.96
C THR A 14 -25.80 19.96 -10.54
N TYR A 15 -24.50 19.83 -10.34
CA TYR A 15 -23.84 19.62 -9.05
C TYR A 15 -22.80 20.70 -8.77
N ASP A 16 -22.46 20.92 -7.50
CA ASP A 16 -21.30 21.74 -7.13
C ASP A 16 -20.00 20.99 -7.45
N ALA A 17 -19.96 19.68 -7.23
CA ALA A 17 -18.82 18.85 -7.56
C ALA A 17 -19.20 17.47 -8.12
N VAL A 18 -18.45 17.01 -9.12
CA VAL A 18 -18.46 15.61 -9.55
C VAL A 18 -17.10 14.99 -9.23
N VAL A 19 -17.10 13.82 -8.61
CA VAL A 19 -15.91 13.03 -8.32
C VAL A 19 -15.87 11.82 -9.25
N VAL A 20 -14.84 11.72 -10.08
CA VAL A 20 -14.62 10.60 -10.99
C VAL A 20 -13.78 9.54 -10.28
N GLY A 21 -14.40 8.43 -9.89
CA GLY A 21 -13.77 7.30 -9.22
C GLY A 21 -14.00 7.27 -7.70
N SER A 22 -14.38 6.11 -7.19
CA SER A 22 -14.74 5.88 -5.79
C SER A 22 -13.63 5.22 -4.94
N GLY A 23 -12.37 5.42 -5.32
CA GLY A 23 -11.25 5.11 -4.43
C GLY A 23 -11.32 5.94 -3.13
N HIS A 24 -10.64 5.48 -2.07
CA HIS A 24 -10.65 6.14 -0.75
C HIS A 24 -10.43 7.67 -0.81
N ASN A 25 -9.49 8.16 -1.62
CA ASN A 25 -9.26 9.61 -1.77
C ASN A 25 -10.49 10.36 -2.32
N GLY A 26 -11.17 9.80 -3.32
CA GLY A 26 -12.40 10.36 -3.88
C GLY A 26 -13.55 10.34 -2.88
N LEU A 27 -13.68 9.26 -2.11
CA LEU A 27 -14.70 9.16 -1.06
C LEU A 27 -14.44 10.14 0.09
N VAL A 28 -13.19 10.33 0.53
CA VAL A 28 -12.82 11.33 1.53
C VAL A 28 -13.16 12.73 1.03
N ALA A 29 -12.77 13.08 -0.20
CA ALA A 29 -13.08 14.37 -0.78
C ALA A 29 -14.60 14.61 -0.89
N ALA A 30 -15.35 13.60 -1.37
CA ALA A 30 -16.79 13.66 -1.47
C ALA A 30 -17.47 13.84 -0.10
N ALA A 31 -17.00 13.13 0.93
CA ALA A 31 -17.52 13.26 2.29
C ALA A 31 -17.30 14.67 2.84
N TYR A 32 -16.09 15.24 2.72
CA TYR A 32 -15.83 16.61 3.17
C TYR A 32 -16.68 17.64 2.43
N LEU A 33 -16.84 17.51 1.10
CA LEU A 33 -17.68 18.41 0.31
C LEU A 33 -19.17 18.28 0.71
N GLY A 34 -19.66 17.07 0.93
CA GLY A 34 -21.02 16.81 1.41
C GLY A 34 -21.26 17.42 2.80
N LEU A 35 -20.33 17.24 3.74
CA LEU A 35 -20.40 17.86 5.08
C LEU A 35 -20.39 19.38 5.02
N ALA A 36 -19.73 19.97 4.02
CA ALA A 36 -19.78 21.41 3.74
C ALA A 36 -21.07 21.86 3.03
N GLY A 37 -22.08 20.98 2.90
CA GLY A 37 -23.38 21.26 2.30
C GLY A 37 -23.36 21.37 0.78
N LYS A 38 -22.31 20.87 0.11
CA LYS A 38 -22.22 20.87 -1.36
C LYS A 38 -23.01 19.72 -1.96
N SER A 39 -23.57 19.96 -3.15
CA SER A 39 -24.14 18.90 -3.97
C SER A 39 -23.03 18.15 -4.69
N VAL A 40 -22.88 16.86 -4.38
CA VAL A 40 -21.77 16.03 -4.86
C VAL A 40 -22.29 14.76 -5.52
N LEU A 41 -21.74 14.42 -6.68
CA LEU A 41 -21.95 13.15 -7.35
C LEU A 41 -20.63 12.38 -7.50
N VAL A 42 -20.57 11.15 -7.02
CA VAL A 42 -19.45 10.22 -7.23
C VAL A 42 -19.82 9.21 -8.31
N LEU A 43 -19.00 9.11 -9.35
CA LEU A 43 -19.19 8.17 -10.46
C LEU A 43 -18.10 7.09 -10.43
N GLU A 44 -18.48 5.84 -10.25
CA GLU A 44 -17.58 4.69 -10.22
C GLU A 44 -17.86 3.75 -11.38
N ARG A 45 -16.81 3.43 -12.16
CA ARG A 45 -16.91 2.52 -13.31
C ARG A 45 -17.26 1.08 -12.90
N ASN A 46 -16.69 0.58 -11.81
CA ASN A 46 -16.90 -0.80 -11.39
C ASN A 46 -18.24 -0.96 -10.65
N SER A 47 -18.72 -2.19 -10.54
CA SER A 47 -19.90 -2.51 -9.72
C SER A 47 -19.64 -2.41 -8.20
N THR A 48 -18.38 -2.31 -7.79
CA THR A 48 -17.95 -2.25 -6.39
C THR A 48 -17.22 -0.95 -6.09
N ILE A 49 -17.53 -0.35 -4.95
CA ILE A 49 -16.89 0.87 -4.44
C ILE A 49 -15.56 0.54 -3.74
N GLY A 50 -14.62 1.50 -3.74
CA GLY A 50 -13.40 1.48 -2.92
C GLY A 50 -12.10 1.43 -3.72
N GLY A 51 -12.14 1.17 -5.04
CA GLY A 51 -10.95 1.13 -5.88
C GLY A 51 -9.86 0.20 -5.33
N ALA A 52 -8.67 0.73 -5.05
CA ALA A 52 -7.54 -0.03 -4.51
C ALA A 52 -7.76 -0.57 -3.07
N THR A 53 -8.75 -0.05 -2.35
CA THR A 53 -9.09 -0.47 -0.98
C THR A 53 -10.33 -1.36 -0.93
N ALA A 54 -10.84 -1.80 -2.09
CA ALA A 54 -11.97 -2.73 -2.13
C ALA A 54 -11.55 -4.12 -1.62
N SER A 55 -12.40 -4.72 -0.77
CA SER A 55 -12.33 -6.14 -0.45
C SER A 55 -13.22 -6.94 -1.40
N GLN A 56 -12.81 -8.14 -1.78
CA GLN A 56 -13.54 -8.99 -2.73
C GLN A 56 -13.48 -10.46 -2.33
N GLN A 57 -14.52 -11.21 -2.71
CA GLN A 57 -14.48 -12.66 -2.72
C GLN A 57 -13.65 -13.14 -3.91
N VAL A 58 -12.32 -13.20 -3.71
CA VAL A 58 -11.37 -13.65 -4.74
C VAL A 58 -11.62 -15.12 -5.11
N PHE A 59 -12.16 -15.91 -4.18
CA PHE A 59 -12.52 -17.30 -4.36
C PHE A 59 -14.05 -17.43 -4.19
N PRO A 60 -14.84 -17.45 -5.30
CA PRO A 60 -16.30 -17.37 -5.23
C PRO A 60 -16.97 -18.47 -4.39
N ASP A 61 -16.34 -19.64 -4.31
CA ASP A 61 -16.85 -20.80 -3.57
C ASP A 61 -16.56 -20.72 -2.05
N TYR A 62 -15.82 -19.70 -1.60
CA TYR A 62 -15.40 -19.54 -0.22
C TYR A 62 -15.85 -18.19 0.33
N ASP A 63 -16.40 -18.18 1.55
CA ASP A 63 -16.71 -16.94 2.25
C ASP A 63 -15.43 -16.29 2.82
N ALA A 64 -14.58 -15.79 1.92
CA ALA A 64 -13.30 -15.17 2.24
C ALA A 64 -13.17 -13.82 1.51
N TRP A 65 -13.12 -12.73 2.26
CA TRP A 65 -13.11 -11.37 1.74
C TRP A 65 -11.72 -10.75 1.82
N LEU A 66 -10.93 -10.92 0.76
CA LEU A 66 -9.55 -10.46 0.72
C LEU A 66 -9.46 -9.02 0.21
N SER A 67 -8.52 -8.25 0.74
CA SER A 67 -8.27 -6.88 0.27
C SER A 67 -7.47 -6.90 -1.03
N ARG A 68 -8.03 -6.33 -2.11
CA ARG A 68 -7.53 -6.55 -3.48
C ARG A 68 -6.15 -5.94 -3.74
N TYR A 69 -5.88 -4.73 -3.25
CA TYR A 69 -4.56 -4.09 -3.38
C TYR A 69 -4.00 -3.67 -2.03
N SER A 70 -4.55 -2.62 -1.41
CA SER A 70 -4.17 -2.18 -0.06
C SER A 70 -4.77 -3.12 1.00
N TYR A 71 -4.02 -3.43 2.06
CA TYR A 71 -4.40 -4.39 3.11
C TYR A 71 -4.03 -3.93 4.53
N LEU A 72 -3.24 -2.87 4.64
CA LEU A 72 -2.85 -2.23 5.90
C LEU A 72 -3.16 -0.73 5.82
N VAL A 73 -3.38 -0.12 6.98
CA VAL A 73 -3.62 1.30 7.16
C VAL A 73 -2.47 1.90 7.95
N SER A 74 -1.71 2.80 7.32
CA SER A 74 -0.58 3.52 7.92
C SER A 74 -0.65 5.03 7.62
N LEU A 75 -0.79 5.40 6.34
CA LEU A 75 -0.83 6.79 5.88
C LEU A 75 -2.23 7.44 5.92
N LEU A 76 -3.08 7.08 6.90
CA LEU A 76 -4.38 7.72 7.11
C LEU A 76 -4.32 8.62 8.37
N PRO A 77 -4.26 9.95 8.22
CA PRO A 77 -4.26 10.88 9.35
C PRO A 77 -5.50 10.77 10.25
N ASP A 78 -5.29 10.74 11.56
CA ASP A 78 -6.37 10.68 12.58
C ASP A 78 -7.34 11.87 12.48
N LYS A 79 -6.87 13.02 11.98
CA LYS A 79 -7.72 14.17 11.69
C LYS A 79 -8.82 13.83 10.68
N ILE A 80 -8.54 13.05 9.63
CA ILE A 80 -9.55 12.63 8.66
C ILE A 80 -10.57 11.70 9.32
N VAL A 81 -10.10 10.76 10.16
CA VAL A 81 -10.96 9.85 10.92
C VAL A 81 -11.92 10.64 11.82
N SER A 82 -11.38 11.61 12.56
CA SER A 82 -12.14 12.47 13.48
C SER A 82 -13.12 13.39 12.75
N ASP A 83 -12.66 14.13 11.75
CA ASP A 83 -13.49 15.10 11.01
C ASP A 83 -14.70 14.43 10.34
N LEU A 84 -14.50 13.23 9.78
CA LEU A 84 -15.53 12.50 9.05
C LEU A 84 -16.34 11.55 9.94
N GLY A 85 -15.98 11.42 11.22
CA GLY A 85 -16.59 10.48 12.16
C GLY A 85 -16.54 9.03 11.65
N LEU A 86 -15.37 8.60 11.15
CA LEU A 86 -15.22 7.25 10.61
C LEU A 86 -15.24 6.22 11.74
N ASN A 87 -16.07 5.19 11.59
CA ASN A 87 -16.24 4.11 12.55
C ASN A 87 -15.69 2.81 11.97
N PHE A 88 -14.39 2.61 12.14
CA PHE A 88 -13.71 1.35 11.84
C PHE A 88 -12.59 1.13 12.84
N GLN A 89 -12.18 -0.12 13.04
CA GLN A 89 -11.13 -0.48 13.99
C GLN A 89 -9.89 -0.98 13.25
N THR A 90 -8.73 -0.72 13.82
CA THR A 90 -7.47 -1.31 13.39
C THR A 90 -6.80 -2.04 14.54
N LYS A 91 -6.00 -3.06 14.21
CA LYS A 91 -5.23 -3.87 15.16
C LYS A 91 -3.75 -3.82 14.81
N ARG A 92 -2.90 -3.91 15.82
CA ARG A 92 -1.45 -4.06 15.66
C ARG A 92 -1.14 -5.53 15.36
N ARG A 93 -0.12 -5.77 14.54
CA ARG A 93 0.47 -7.11 14.36
C ARG A 93 1.40 -7.38 15.54
N SER A 94 1.41 -8.60 16.08
CA SER A 94 2.36 -8.97 17.16
C SER A 94 3.80 -9.05 16.66
N ILE A 95 3.99 -9.48 15.41
CA ILE A 95 5.27 -9.59 14.73
C ILE A 95 5.37 -8.53 13.63
N ALA A 96 6.51 -7.84 13.55
CA ALA A 96 6.82 -6.91 12.48
C ALA A 96 7.18 -7.67 11.20
N SER A 97 8.17 -8.55 11.31
CA SER A 97 8.67 -9.34 10.18
C SER A 97 9.38 -10.62 10.59
N PHE A 98 9.49 -11.53 9.62
CA PHE A 98 10.31 -12.72 9.67
C PHE A 98 11.11 -12.85 8.36
N THR A 99 12.44 -12.88 8.46
CA THR A 99 13.35 -13.03 7.33
C THR A 99 14.09 -14.37 7.43
N PRO A 100 13.73 -15.37 6.61
CA PRO A 100 14.47 -16.63 6.54
C PRO A 100 15.92 -16.40 6.11
N TYR A 101 16.86 -17.15 6.69
CA TYR A 101 18.24 -17.18 6.23
C TYR A 101 18.87 -18.57 6.43
N THR A 102 19.94 -18.83 5.70
CA THR A 102 20.79 -20.01 5.90
C THR A 102 22.03 -19.60 6.65
N ASP A 103 22.29 -20.19 7.82
CA ASP A 103 23.50 -19.87 8.58
C ASP A 103 24.75 -20.55 7.98
N SER A 104 25.92 -20.24 8.55
CA SER A 104 27.20 -20.78 8.09
C SER A 104 27.31 -22.31 8.18
N SER A 105 26.44 -22.98 8.94
CA SER A 105 26.37 -24.44 9.03
C SER A 105 25.46 -25.07 7.97
N GLY A 106 24.77 -24.26 7.17
CA GLY A 106 23.74 -24.71 6.23
C GLY A 106 22.35 -24.89 6.87
N SER A 107 22.20 -24.54 8.15
CA SER A 107 20.93 -24.66 8.86
C SER A 107 19.99 -23.52 8.49
N GLN A 108 18.72 -23.87 8.25
CA GLN A 108 17.67 -22.88 7.99
C GLN A 108 17.24 -22.24 9.32
N LYS A 109 17.33 -20.91 9.39
CA LYS A 109 16.95 -20.08 10.54
C LYS A 109 16.11 -18.89 10.06
N GLY A 110 15.78 -17.97 10.96
CA GLY A 110 15.14 -16.72 10.57
C GLY A 110 15.34 -15.61 11.59
N LEU A 111 15.49 -14.39 11.08
CA LEU A 111 15.47 -13.16 11.86
C LEU A 111 14.02 -12.77 12.10
N LEU A 112 13.61 -12.67 13.37
CA LEU A 112 12.26 -12.29 13.77
C LEU A 112 12.29 -10.97 14.52
N LEU A 113 11.54 -9.99 14.03
CA LEU A 113 11.32 -8.71 14.72
C LEU A 113 9.91 -8.67 15.29
N SER A 114 9.80 -8.47 16.60
CA SER A 114 8.55 -8.40 17.36
C SER A 114 8.13 -6.94 17.59
N ASN A 115 6.83 -6.67 17.44
CA ASN A 115 6.23 -5.37 17.80
C ASN A 115 5.85 -5.29 19.30
N GLU A 116 5.89 -6.42 20.00
CA GLU A 116 5.45 -6.54 21.40
C GLU A 116 6.61 -6.78 22.37
N ASP A 117 7.72 -7.34 21.88
CA ASP A 117 8.85 -7.76 22.70
C ASP A 117 10.20 -7.47 22.02
N PRO A 118 10.80 -6.30 22.29
CA PRO A 118 12.11 -5.95 21.76
C PRO A 118 13.22 -6.92 22.14
N ALA A 119 13.12 -7.61 23.29
CA ALA A 119 14.14 -8.56 23.73
C ALA A 119 14.16 -9.80 22.82
N ARG A 120 12.99 -10.21 22.30
CA ARG A 120 12.89 -11.26 21.28
C ARG A 120 13.58 -10.86 19.98
N SER A 121 13.41 -9.61 19.55
CA SER A 121 14.08 -9.05 18.36
C SER A 121 15.60 -9.00 18.53
N GLN A 122 16.06 -8.48 19.68
CA GLN A 122 17.48 -8.44 20.02
C GLN A 122 18.10 -9.83 20.06
N ALA A 123 17.46 -10.80 20.72
CA ALA A 123 17.93 -12.17 20.79
C ALA A 123 18.02 -12.81 19.40
N SER A 124 16.98 -12.65 18.57
CA SER A 124 16.97 -13.17 17.20
C SER A 124 18.07 -12.56 16.33
N MET A 125 18.35 -11.26 16.50
CA MET A 125 19.41 -10.58 15.77
C MET A 125 20.79 -11.05 16.25
N ARG A 126 21.01 -11.18 17.57
CA ARG A 126 22.25 -11.73 18.13
C ARG A 126 22.50 -13.16 17.67
N ASP A 127 21.46 -13.99 17.59
CA ASP A 127 21.58 -15.38 17.09
C ASP A 127 22.00 -15.45 15.61
N MET A 128 21.66 -14.42 14.83
CA MET A 128 22.06 -14.29 13.42
C MET A 128 23.48 -13.73 13.26
N THR A 129 23.80 -12.65 13.97
CA THR A 129 25.04 -11.88 13.77
C THR A 129 26.18 -12.30 14.71
N GLY A 130 25.86 -13.01 15.79
CA GLY A 130 26.79 -13.34 16.88
C GLY A 130 27.11 -12.16 17.80
N SER A 131 26.46 -11.00 17.66
CA SER A 131 26.76 -9.78 18.42
C SER A 131 25.52 -8.94 18.72
N ASP A 132 25.49 -8.32 19.91
CA ASP A 132 24.47 -7.31 20.27
C ASP A 132 24.73 -5.95 19.59
N GLU A 133 25.90 -5.74 18.97
CA GLU A 133 26.22 -4.49 18.25
C GLU A 133 25.26 -4.24 17.09
N ALA A 134 24.87 -5.31 16.36
CA ALA A 134 23.91 -5.20 15.26
C ALA A 134 22.56 -4.65 15.74
N TRP A 135 22.12 -5.02 16.94
CA TRP A 135 20.90 -4.49 17.53
C TRP A 135 21.05 -3.01 17.88
N ALA A 136 22.17 -2.62 18.49
CA ALA A 136 22.45 -1.23 18.79
C ALA A 136 22.50 -0.35 17.53
N ASP A 137 23.05 -0.85 16.42
CA ASP A 137 23.08 -0.14 15.14
C ASP A 137 21.68 0.00 14.53
N TYR A 138 20.89 -1.07 14.60
CA TYR A 138 19.50 -1.06 14.18
C TYR A 138 18.65 -0.08 15.02
N GLU A 139 18.87 0.00 16.33
CA GLU A 139 18.21 0.99 17.20
C GLU A 139 18.56 2.43 16.82
N ARG A 140 19.82 2.70 16.46
CA ARG A 140 20.23 4.03 15.96
C ARG A 140 19.54 4.40 14.65
N LEU A 141 19.37 3.44 13.74
CA LEU A 141 18.59 3.66 12.52
C LEU A 141 17.12 3.96 12.83
N MET A 142 16.48 3.15 13.68
CA MET A 142 15.10 3.38 14.11
C MET A 142 14.91 4.75 14.80
N GLU A 143 15.92 5.23 15.52
CA GLU A 143 15.88 6.58 16.12
C GLU A 143 15.84 7.68 15.04
N LEU A 144 16.63 7.55 13.97
CA LEU A 144 16.57 8.46 12.83
C LEU A 144 15.22 8.40 12.12
N GLU A 145 14.67 7.21 11.91
CA GLU A 145 13.35 7.01 11.29
C GLU A 145 12.24 7.69 12.09
N ARG A 146 12.20 7.45 13.41
CA ARG A 146 11.24 8.12 14.30
C ARG A 146 11.44 9.63 14.31
N CYS A 147 12.68 10.10 14.24
CA CYS A 147 13.00 11.52 14.18
C CYS A 147 12.40 12.15 12.90
N ILE A 148 12.61 11.56 11.72
CA ILE A 148 12.07 12.11 10.48
C ILE A 148 10.53 11.98 10.43
N ALA A 149 9.97 10.85 10.89
CA ALA A 149 8.54 10.61 10.94
C ALA A 149 7.80 11.67 11.77
N LYS A 150 8.29 11.99 12.97
CA LYS A 150 7.71 13.04 13.84
C LYS A 150 7.74 14.43 13.22
N ARG A 151 8.69 14.73 12.32
CA ARG A 151 8.78 16.02 11.64
C ARG A 151 7.89 16.07 10.40
N VAL A 152 7.80 14.98 9.65
CA VAL A 152 7.07 14.92 8.37
C VAL A 152 5.58 14.69 8.58
N TRP A 153 5.19 13.79 9.48
CA TRP A 153 3.79 13.36 9.66
C TRP A 153 2.81 14.52 9.89
N PRO A 154 3.08 15.51 10.78
CA PRO A 154 2.16 16.63 10.99
C PRO A 154 1.89 17.47 9.74
N THR A 155 2.83 17.48 8.79
CA THR A 155 2.72 18.30 7.56
C THR A 155 1.89 17.64 6.46
N MET A 156 1.46 16.38 6.62
CA MET A 156 0.73 15.63 5.60
C MET A 156 -0.64 16.23 5.25
N LEU A 157 -1.17 17.11 6.10
CA LEU A 157 -2.42 17.85 5.88
C LEU A 157 -2.20 19.37 5.70
N GLU A 158 -0.95 19.81 5.63
CA GLU A 158 -0.58 21.21 5.45
C GLU A 158 -0.22 21.49 3.98
N PRO A 159 -0.20 22.77 3.54
CA PRO A 159 0.34 23.13 2.25
C PRO A 159 1.77 22.62 2.06
N LEU A 160 2.08 22.14 0.85
CA LEU A 160 3.39 21.62 0.52
C LEU A 160 4.48 22.68 0.76
N ARG A 161 5.49 22.31 1.55
CA ARG A 161 6.65 23.17 1.84
C ARG A 161 7.76 22.91 0.84
N SER A 162 8.57 23.94 0.55
CA SER A 162 9.79 23.75 -0.22
C SER A 162 10.80 22.92 0.57
N ARG A 163 11.72 22.28 -0.15
CA ARG A 163 12.81 21.51 0.45
C ARG A 163 13.64 22.36 1.42
N GLU A 164 13.98 23.57 1.02
CA GLU A 164 14.81 24.51 1.80
C GLU A 164 14.09 24.98 3.06
N SER A 165 12.78 25.26 2.95
CA SER A 165 11.95 25.64 4.09
C SER A 165 11.83 24.51 5.12
N PHE A 166 11.72 23.26 4.65
CA PHE A 166 11.66 22.11 5.56
C PHE A 166 13.01 21.85 6.23
N ALA A 167 14.09 21.82 5.44
CA ALA A 167 15.45 21.60 5.90
C ALA A 167 15.91 22.65 6.94
N SER A 168 15.55 23.93 6.77
CA SER A 168 15.90 24.98 7.74
C SER A 168 15.22 24.80 9.10
N GLY A 169 14.11 24.05 9.15
CA GLY A 169 13.43 23.64 10.37
C GLY A 169 14.02 22.40 11.06
N MET A 170 15.07 21.77 10.49
CA MET A 170 15.80 20.64 11.06
C MET A 170 17.07 21.17 11.74
N THR A 171 16.92 21.59 13.00
CA THR A 171 17.96 22.37 13.70
C THR A 171 18.84 21.50 14.59
N GLY A 172 18.28 20.43 15.16
CA GLY A 172 18.99 19.50 16.04
C GLY A 172 19.99 18.61 15.30
N PRO A 173 21.04 18.10 15.96
CA PRO A 173 22.00 17.17 15.35
C PRO A 173 21.33 15.91 14.77
N LEU A 174 20.43 15.28 15.53
CA LEU A 174 19.68 14.10 15.08
C LEU A 174 18.76 14.42 13.90
N GLU A 175 18.08 15.58 13.93
CA GLU A 175 17.21 16.01 12.84
C GLU A 175 18.00 16.21 11.54
N LYS A 176 19.16 16.87 11.61
CA LYS A 176 20.05 17.07 10.46
C LYS A 176 20.55 15.74 9.92
N GLU A 177 20.89 14.81 10.81
CA GLU A 177 21.31 13.47 10.40
C GLU A 177 20.19 12.67 9.72
N ALA A 178 18.98 12.71 10.27
CA ALA A 178 17.82 12.04 9.70
C ALA A 178 17.44 12.65 8.34
N TRP A 179 17.47 13.98 8.23
CA TRP A 179 17.25 14.68 6.97
C TRP A 179 18.28 14.27 5.91
N ARG A 180 19.58 14.32 6.25
CA ARG A 180 20.64 13.89 5.34
C ARG A 180 20.41 12.45 4.88
N SER A 181 20.21 11.54 5.83
CA SER A 181 20.08 10.09 5.61
C SER A 181 18.92 9.75 4.68
N PHE A 182 17.74 10.31 4.91
CA PHE A 182 16.54 9.91 4.18
C PHE A 182 16.19 10.81 2.99
N VAL A 183 16.73 12.03 2.90
CA VAL A 183 16.34 13.02 1.88
C VAL A 183 17.49 13.43 0.95
N GLU A 184 18.75 13.37 1.40
CA GLU A 184 19.88 13.95 0.66
C GLU A 184 20.82 12.92 0.05
N GLU A 185 20.96 11.73 0.65
CA GLU A 185 21.78 10.65 0.12
C GLU A 185 20.94 9.41 -0.22
N PRO A 186 21.39 8.56 -1.16
CA PRO A 186 20.72 7.28 -1.44
C PRO A 186 20.61 6.41 -0.19
N ILE A 187 19.44 5.83 0.06
CA ILE A 187 19.18 5.01 1.26
C ILE A 187 20.20 3.87 1.45
N GLY A 188 20.77 3.33 0.37
CA GLY A 188 21.81 2.31 0.43
C GLY A 188 23.05 2.75 1.24
N ARG A 189 23.39 4.05 1.25
CA ARG A 189 24.48 4.59 2.08
C ARG A 189 24.16 4.51 3.57
N VAL A 190 22.89 4.72 3.92
CA VAL A 190 22.40 4.64 5.31
C VAL A 190 22.34 3.18 5.74
N ILE A 191 21.76 2.31 4.91
CA ILE A 191 21.68 0.87 5.14
C ILE A 191 23.06 0.27 5.37
N GLU A 192 24.03 0.57 4.50
CA GLU A 192 25.40 0.06 4.62
C GLU A 192 26.16 0.58 5.86
N ARG A 193 25.70 1.70 6.44
CA ARG A 193 26.27 2.31 7.65
C ARG A 193 25.79 1.64 8.95
N TYR A 194 24.54 1.17 8.98
CA TYR A 194 23.90 0.61 10.18
C TYR A 194 23.68 -0.91 10.11
N ALA A 195 23.85 -1.54 8.95
CA ALA A 195 23.71 -2.97 8.79
C ALA A 195 24.93 -3.55 8.05
N HIS A 196 25.49 -4.62 8.61
CA HIS A 196 26.67 -5.29 8.07
C HIS A 196 26.36 -6.67 7.47
N ASP A 197 25.25 -7.29 7.88
CA ASP A 197 24.78 -8.57 7.36
C ASP A 197 23.86 -8.36 6.13
N ASP A 198 23.94 -9.25 5.13
CA ASP A 198 23.16 -9.15 3.89
C ASP A 198 21.64 -9.30 4.14
N VAL A 199 21.25 -10.13 5.11
CA VAL A 199 19.85 -10.37 5.51
C VAL A 199 19.27 -9.11 6.14
N LEU A 200 20.03 -8.46 7.03
CA LEU A 200 19.59 -7.22 7.70
C LEU A 200 19.52 -6.05 6.71
N ARG A 201 20.51 -5.91 5.83
CA ARG A 201 20.47 -4.91 4.74
C ARG A 201 19.29 -5.13 3.81
N GLY A 202 19.01 -6.40 3.51
CA GLY A 202 17.87 -6.83 2.72
C GLY A 202 16.55 -6.40 3.33
N LEU A 203 16.32 -6.80 4.59
CA LEU A 203 15.15 -6.42 5.38
C LEU A 203 14.87 -4.91 5.34
N ILE A 204 15.89 -4.07 5.54
CA ILE A 204 15.71 -2.61 5.53
C ILE A 204 15.44 -2.09 4.11
N MET A 205 16.09 -2.66 3.10
CA MET A 205 15.92 -2.25 1.70
C MET A 205 14.53 -2.61 1.15
N THR A 206 13.85 -3.63 1.69
CA THR A 206 12.50 -4.03 1.27
C THR A 206 11.52 -2.85 1.31
N ASP A 207 11.51 -2.08 2.41
CA ASP A 207 10.66 -0.89 2.57
C ASP A 207 10.97 0.22 1.53
N ALA A 208 12.16 0.19 0.93
CA ALA A 208 12.58 1.12 -0.12
C ALA A 208 12.28 0.63 -1.54
N LYS A 209 11.70 -0.57 -1.71
CA LYS A 209 11.44 -1.19 -3.03
C LYS A 209 9.98 -1.54 -3.31
N ILE A 210 9.13 -1.69 -2.31
CA ILE A 210 7.75 -2.16 -2.51
C ILE A 210 7.00 -1.25 -3.51
N GLY A 211 6.71 -1.82 -4.69
CA GLY A 211 5.95 -1.17 -5.76
C GLY A 211 6.76 -0.32 -6.77
N VAL A 212 8.06 -0.15 -6.58
CA VAL A 212 8.93 0.70 -7.44
C VAL A 212 10.12 -0.07 -8.01
N HIS A 213 10.51 0.24 -9.26
CA HIS A 213 11.69 -0.36 -9.88
C HIS A 213 12.93 0.48 -9.57
N THR A 214 13.71 0.10 -8.56
CA THR A 214 14.86 0.89 -8.07
C THR A 214 15.95 0.01 -7.45
N HIS A 215 17.08 0.61 -7.12
CA HIS A 215 18.23 -0.04 -6.48
C HIS A 215 18.82 0.83 -5.35
N PRO A 216 19.65 0.27 -4.44
CA PRO A 216 20.04 0.98 -3.22
C PRO A 216 20.76 2.32 -3.42
N MET A 217 21.54 2.43 -4.49
CA MET A 217 22.35 3.61 -4.85
C MET A 217 21.73 4.47 -5.95
N ASP A 218 20.42 4.35 -6.19
CA ASP A 218 19.72 5.11 -7.23
C ASP A 218 19.79 6.62 -6.94
N ALA A 219 20.40 7.37 -7.86
CA ALA A 219 20.65 8.79 -7.72
C ALA A 219 19.37 9.66 -7.84
N SER A 220 18.26 9.08 -8.30
CA SER A 220 16.96 9.76 -8.37
C SER A 220 16.26 9.85 -7.01
N LEU A 221 16.72 9.08 -6.01
CA LEU A 221 16.13 8.96 -4.68
C LEU A 221 14.68 8.42 -4.69
N LEU A 222 14.31 7.66 -5.73
CA LEU A 222 13.01 6.99 -5.80
C LEU A 222 12.82 6.01 -4.62
N GLN A 223 13.85 5.24 -4.31
CA GLN A 223 13.93 4.32 -3.17
C GLN A 223 13.75 5.05 -1.84
N ASN A 224 14.34 6.23 -1.67
CA ASN A 224 14.19 7.04 -0.46
C ASN A 224 12.74 7.51 -0.27
N ARG A 225 12.09 7.95 -1.36
CA ARG A 225 10.67 8.32 -1.34
C ARG A 225 9.79 7.14 -0.98
N CYS A 226 10.06 5.97 -1.55
CA CYS A 226 9.38 4.72 -1.23
C CYS A 226 9.54 4.38 0.26
N PHE A 227 10.78 4.41 0.77
CA PHE A 227 11.10 4.16 2.17
C PHE A 227 10.35 5.09 3.12
N LEU A 228 10.36 6.40 2.84
CA LEU A 228 9.65 7.40 3.66
C LEU A 228 8.15 7.12 3.75
N TYR A 229 7.49 6.68 2.67
CA TYR A 229 6.07 6.30 2.76
C TYR A 229 5.81 5.13 3.73
N HIS A 230 6.80 4.27 3.96
CA HIS A 230 6.67 3.13 4.87
C HIS A 230 6.93 3.46 6.33
N VAL A 231 7.74 4.48 6.62
CA VAL A 231 8.21 4.76 7.99
C VAL A 231 7.60 6.01 8.66
N ILE A 232 6.82 6.82 7.93
CA ILE A 232 6.26 8.07 8.50
C ILE A 232 4.82 7.97 9.02
N GLY A 233 4.08 6.91 8.68
CA GLY A 233 2.67 6.78 9.05
C GLY A 233 2.46 6.90 10.55
N GLY A 234 1.47 7.66 11.00
CA GLY A 234 1.23 7.88 12.44
C GLY A 234 2.30 8.67 13.19
N GLY A 235 3.40 9.06 12.53
CA GLY A 235 4.58 9.67 13.17
C GLY A 235 5.55 8.66 13.80
N ASP A 236 5.26 7.37 13.67
CA ASP A 236 6.08 6.26 14.18
C ASP A 236 6.30 5.11 13.18
N GLY A 237 5.66 5.19 12.01
CA GLY A 237 5.78 4.21 10.92
C GLY A 237 4.85 3.01 11.05
N GLU A 238 3.92 3.00 12.00
CA GLU A 238 3.15 1.80 12.29
C GLU A 238 2.12 1.44 11.20
N TRP A 239 2.17 0.19 10.75
CA TRP A 239 1.18 -0.40 9.85
C TRP A 239 0.15 -1.23 10.62
N ARG A 240 -1.13 -0.83 10.53
CA ARG A 240 -2.23 -1.46 11.28
C ARG A 240 -3.17 -2.22 10.37
N VAL A 241 -3.67 -3.36 10.87
CA VAL A 241 -4.60 -4.24 10.17
C VAL A 241 -6.03 -3.75 10.39
N PRO A 242 -6.80 -3.41 9.34
CA PRO A 242 -8.21 -3.05 9.49
C PRO A 242 -9.04 -4.28 9.85
N VAL A 243 -9.80 -4.19 10.94
CA VAL A 243 -10.71 -5.25 11.36
C VAL A 243 -11.84 -5.38 10.34
N GLY A 244 -12.10 -6.60 9.89
CA GLY A 244 -13.04 -6.91 8.81
C GLY A 244 -12.49 -6.63 7.41
N GLY A 245 -11.20 -6.32 7.28
CA GLY A 245 -10.55 -5.98 6.01
C GLY A 245 -10.76 -4.52 5.60
N MET A 246 -10.17 -4.10 4.47
CA MET A 246 -10.27 -2.70 4.02
C MET A 246 -11.72 -2.25 3.72
N ARG A 247 -12.66 -3.19 3.53
CA ARG A 247 -14.08 -2.87 3.39
C ARG A 247 -14.63 -2.07 4.57
N SER A 248 -14.16 -2.30 5.80
CA SER A 248 -14.69 -1.57 6.97
C SER A 248 -14.41 -0.07 6.88
N LEU A 249 -13.23 0.31 6.38
CA LEU A 249 -12.90 1.71 6.08
C LEU A 249 -13.77 2.26 4.95
N VAL A 250 -13.92 1.50 3.85
CA VAL A 250 -14.73 1.93 2.70
C VAL A 250 -16.20 2.10 3.08
N ASP A 251 -16.77 1.16 3.83
CA ASP A 251 -18.15 1.20 4.33
C ASP A 251 -18.36 2.41 5.24
N SER A 252 -17.41 2.68 6.15
CA SER A 252 -17.49 3.86 7.00
C SER A 252 -17.42 5.18 6.21
N LEU A 253 -16.62 5.25 5.13
CA LEU A 253 -16.58 6.42 4.25
C LEU A 253 -17.89 6.58 3.47
N LEU A 254 -18.44 5.47 2.96
CA LEU A 254 -19.72 5.43 2.27
C LEU A 254 -20.87 5.90 3.17
N ASP A 255 -20.90 5.46 4.42
CA ASP A 255 -21.91 5.89 5.38
C ASP A 255 -21.81 7.40 5.66
N CYS A 256 -20.60 7.94 5.76
CA CYS A 256 -20.40 9.38 5.89
C CYS A 256 -20.91 10.14 4.65
N CYS A 257 -20.59 9.66 3.45
CA CYS A 257 -21.08 10.24 2.19
C CYS A 257 -22.62 10.24 2.13
N ARG A 258 -23.25 9.10 2.45
CA ARG A 258 -24.71 8.94 2.44
C ARG A 258 -25.40 9.86 3.45
N ARG A 259 -24.89 9.94 4.68
CA ARG A 259 -25.42 10.85 5.71
C ARG A 259 -25.30 12.31 5.30
N SER A 260 -24.30 12.64 4.50
CA SER A 260 -24.03 13.99 4.00
C SER A 260 -24.76 14.30 2.68
N GLY A 261 -25.62 13.41 2.18
CA GLY A 261 -26.41 13.62 0.97
C GLY A 261 -25.61 13.55 -0.34
N VAL A 262 -24.44 12.89 -0.34
CA VAL A 262 -23.65 12.64 -1.54
C VAL A 262 -24.33 11.57 -2.39
N ASP A 263 -24.55 11.87 -3.67
CA ASP A 263 -25.02 10.92 -4.66
C ASP A 263 -23.84 10.04 -5.13
N ILE A 264 -24.04 8.73 -5.19
CA ILE A 264 -23.02 7.77 -5.64
C ILE A 264 -23.66 6.85 -6.67
N ARG A 265 -22.97 6.60 -7.79
CA ARG A 265 -23.38 5.63 -8.82
C ARG A 265 -22.21 4.72 -9.18
N SER A 266 -22.37 3.42 -8.96
CA SER A 266 -21.48 2.37 -9.47
C SER A 266 -21.89 1.91 -10.86
N SER A 267 -21.06 1.12 -11.53
CA SER A 267 -21.27 0.67 -12.90
C SER A 267 -21.49 1.84 -13.88
N THR A 268 -20.84 2.97 -13.59
CA THR A 268 -20.96 4.24 -14.34
C THR A 268 -19.59 4.70 -14.80
N GLU A 269 -19.29 4.53 -16.08
CA GLU A 269 -18.02 4.92 -16.67
C GLU A 269 -18.06 6.36 -17.15
N VAL A 270 -17.26 7.25 -16.57
CA VAL A 270 -17.06 8.59 -17.13
C VAL A 270 -16.25 8.47 -18.41
N THR A 271 -16.79 9.03 -19.49
CA THR A 271 -16.24 8.93 -20.84
C THR A 271 -15.61 10.24 -21.31
N SER A 272 -16.07 11.38 -20.81
CA SER A 272 -15.58 12.70 -21.21
C SER A 272 -15.76 13.75 -20.11
N VAL A 273 -14.88 14.74 -20.12
CA VAL A 273 -15.01 15.98 -19.35
C VAL A 273 -14.78 17.16 -20.27
N GLU A 274 -15.78 18.02 -20.41
CA GLU A 274 -15.71 19.23 -21.23
C GLU A 274 -15.66 20.47 -20.35
N LEU A 275 -14.64 21.31 -20.54
CA LEU A 275 -14.42 22.48 -19.72
C LEU A 275 -15.22 23.68 -20.25
N GLY A 276 -16.29 24.08 -19.53
CA GLY A 276 -16.95 25.36 -19.74
C GLY A 276 -16.41 26.48 -18.84
N ALA A 277 -16.93 27.70 -19.04
CA ALA A 277 -16.47 28.91 -18.34
C ALA A 277 -16.88 28.97 -16.86
N SER A 278 -18.04 28.42 -16.51
CA SER A 278 -18.56 28.42 -15.13
C SER A 278 -18.94 27.03 -14.63
N HIS A 279 -19.33 26.14 -15.55
CA HIS A 279 -19.59 24.74 -15.28
C HIS A 279 -18.94 23.88 -16.36
N HIS A 280 -18.54 22.69 -15.96
CA HIS A 280 -18.00 21.64 -16.81
C HIS A 280 -19.07 20.59 -17.06
N THR A 281 -19.07 19.99 -18.25
CA THR A 281 -19.96 18.88 -18.58
C THR A 281 -19.21 17.58 -18.35
N VAL A 282 -19.83 16.65 -17.63
CA VAL A 282 -19.29 15.31 -17.38
C VAL A 282 -20.19 14.29 -18.07
N GLY A 283 -19.67 13.69 -19.13
CA GLY A 283 -20.34 12.62 -19.87
C GLY A 283 -19.98 11.25 -19.32
N PHE A 284 -20.97 10.37 -19.19
CA PHE A 284 -20.79 9.02 -18.68
C PHE A 284 -21.74 8.00 -19.29
N LEU A 285 -21.31 6.74 -19.25
CA LEU A 285 -22.10 5.57 -19.63
C LEU A 285 -22.63 4.88 -18.38
N HIS A 286 -23.94 4.67 -18.32
CA HIS A 286 -24.59 3.88 -17.27
C HIS A 286 -25.58 2.91 -17.90
N GLU A 287 -25.42 1.61 -17.65
CA GLU A 287 -26.26 0.55 -18.26
C GLU A 287 -26.39 0.67 -19.78
N GLY A 288 -25.30 1.04 -20.47
CA GLY A 288 -25.28 1.20 -21.93
C GLY A 288 -25.91 2.49 -22.45
N LYS A 289 -26.39 3.38 -21.58
CA LYS A 289 -26.94 4.69 -21.96
C LYS A 289 -25.95 5.80 -21.68
N CYS A 290 -25.74 6.67 -22.67
CA CYS A 290 -24.97 7.89 -22.51
C CYS A 290 -25.82 8.94 -21.77
N MET A 291 -25.22 9.55 -20.76
CA MET A 291 -25.81 10.57 -19.93
C MET A 291 -24.78 11.66 -19.63
N GLU A 292 -25.27 12.83 -19.23
CA GLU A 292 -24.43 13.98 -18.90
C GLU A 292 -24.98 14.71 -17.68
N VAL A 293 -24.06 15.29 -16.90
CA VAL A 293 -24.38 16.25 -15.84
C VAL A 293 -23.44 17.45 -15.92
N SER A 294 -23.89 18.58 -15.38
CA SER A 294 -23.08 19.78 -15.26
C SER A 294 -22.50 19.91 -13.84
N ALA A 295 -21.25 20.39 -13.71
CA ALA A 295 -20.61 20.57 -12.40
C ALA A 295 -19.72 21.81 -12.35
N LYS A 296 -19.68 22.53 -11.21
CA LYS A 296 -18.72 23.65 -11.03
C LYS A 296 -17.29 23.16 -10.86
N HIS A 297 -17.11 22.02 -10.20
CA HIS A 297 -15.81 21.38 -10.00
C HIS A 297 -15.86 19.92 -10.42
N VAL A 298 -14.78 19.44 -11.04
CA VAL A 298 -14.60 18.02 -11.36
C VAL A 298 -13.31 17.54 -10.70
N LEU A 299 -13.43 16.60 -9.76
CA LEU A 299 -12.30 15.98 -9.08
C LEU A 299 -12.05 14.62 -9.73
N VAL A 300 -10.90 14.45 -10.37
CA VAL A 300 -10.57 13.19 -11.05
C VAL A 300 -9.68 12.32 -10.17
N ASN A 301 -10.26 11.27 -9.59
CA ASN A 301 -9.58 10.27 -8.78
C ASN A 301 -9.27 9.01 -9.63
N ALA A 302 -8.55 9.22 -10.74
CA ALA A 302 -8.17 8.18 -11.68
C ALA A 302 -6.70 8.32 -12.11
N GLY A 303 -6.10 7.23 -12.62
CA GLY A 303 -4.72 7.25 -13.10
C GLY A 303 -4.52 8.17 -14.32
N ARG A 304 -3.29 8.62 -14.55
CA ARG A 304 -2.92 9.61 -15.59
C ARG A 304 -3.42 9.24 -17.00
N LYS A 305 -3.34 7.95 -17.37
CA LYS A 305 -3.85 7.44 -18.64
C LYS A 305 -5.37 7.63 -18.78
N THR A 306 -6.12 7.35 -17.72
CA THR A 306 -7.57 7.58 -17.70
C THR A 306 -7.87 9.07 -17.72
N PHE A 307 -7.17 9.87 -16.90
CA PHE A 307 -7.31 11.32 -16.88
C PHE A 307 -7.16 11.95 -18.28
N ALA A 308 -6.08 11.63 -19.00
CA ALA A 308 -5.86 12.16 -20.35
C ALA A 308 -6.98 11.78 -21.33
N LYS A 309 -7.45 10.53 -21.28
CA LYS A 309 -8.56 10.04 -22.11
C LYS A 309 -9.85 10.84 -21.92
N LEU A 310 -10.15 11.26 -20.68
CA LEU A 310 -11.34 12.06 -20.40
C LEU A 310 -11.35 13.41 -21.14
N PHE A 311 -10.17 13.92 -21.50
CA PHE A 311 -10.01 15.16 -22.27
C PHE A 311 -9.65 14.90 -23.74
N GLY A 312 -9.86 13.68 -24.24
CA GLY A 312 -9.53 13.30 -25.62
C GLY A 312 -8.03 13.27 -25.92
N GLN A 313 -7.18 13.25 -24.88
CA GLN A 313 -5.73 13.24 -25.01
C GLN A 313 -5.16 11.83 -24.87
N THR A 314 -4.03 11.59 -25.52
CA THR A 314 -3.21 10.41 -25.27
C THR A 314 -2.18 10.74 -24.20
N TRP A 315 -1.97 9.81 -23.27
CA TRP A 315 -0.88 9.92 -22.29
C TRP A 315 0.20 8.91 -22.63
N GLN A 316 1.42 9.40 -22.79
CA GLN A 316 2.64 8.60 -22.87
C GLN A 316 3.46 8.89 -21.61
N PRO A 317 3.93 7.87 -20.87
CA PRO A 317 4.81 8.09 -19.73
C PRO A 317 6.15 8.71 -20.19
N GLU A 318 6.59 9.80 -19.55
CA GLU A 318 7.86 10.51 -19.88
C GLU A 318 9.12 9.69 -19.52
N THR A 319 9.03 8.88 -18.47
CA THR A 319 9.98 7.81 -18.06
C THR A 319 9.19 6.74 -17.30
N ALA A 320 9.84 5.65 -16.89
CA ALA A 320 9.30 4.48 -16.19
C ALA A 320 8.59 4.77 -14.84
N ASN A 321 7.54 5.58 -14.84
CA ASN A 321 6.49 5.59 -13.82
C ASN A 321 5.63 4.32 -13.96
N GLU A 322 6.29 3.17 -14.07
CA GLU A 322 5.69 1.86 -14.07
C GLU A 322 5.70 1.32 -12.64
N GLY A 323 4.63 0.63 -12.26
CA GLY A 323 4.66 -0.19 -11.06
C GLY A 323 5.58 -1.39 -11.28
N SER A 324 6.25 -1.81 -10.22
CA SER A 324 7.15 -2.97 -10.24
C SER A 324 6.79 -3.95 -9.15
N VAL A 325 5.61 -4.55 -9.29
CA VAL A 325 5.07 -5.49 -8.32
C VAL A 325 4.09 -6.46 -8.97
N ILE A 326 4.10 -7.70 -8.52
CA ILE A 326 2.99 -8.63 -8.73
C ILE A 326 2.27 -8.89 -7.42
N LYS A 327 1.00 -9.28 -7.49
CA LYS A 327 0.24 -9.68 -6.31
C LYS A 327 -0.44 -11.02 -6.53
N ILE A 328 -0.23 -11.96 -5.61
CA ILE A 328 -0.89 -13.26 -5.61
C ILE A 328 -1.67 -13.41 -4.30
N ASN A 329 -2.98 -13.63 -4.40
CA ASN A 329 -3.84 -13.89 -3.24
C ASN A 329 -4.05 -15.40 -3.11
N MET A 330 -3.98 -15.91 -1.89
CA MET A 330 -4.10 -17.34 -1.57
C MET A 330 -5.06 -17.51 -0.38
N LEU A 331 -5.83 -18.60 -0.43
CA LEU A 331 -6.61 -19.11 0.68
C LEU A 331 -6.07 -20.49 1.05
N LEU A 332 -5.60 -20.64 2.28
CA LEU A 332 -4.88 -21.81 2.76
C LEU A 332 -5.73 -22.56 3.77
N ALA A 333 -5.83 -23.88 3.63
CA ALA A 333 -6.48 -24.72 4.65
C ALA A 333 -5.65 -24.83 5.95
N ARG A 334 -4.35 -24.52 5.88
CA ARG A 334 -3.42 -24.44 7.01
C ARG A 334 -2.18 -23.63 6.62
N LEU A 335 -1.44 -23.11 7.60
CA LEU A 335 -0.15 -22.45 7.33
C LEU A 335 0.89 -23.42 6.76
N PRO A 336 1.83 -22.93 5.94
CA PRO A 336 3.02 -23.69 5.54
C PRO A 336 3.87 -24.08 6.75
N LYS A 337 4.48 -25.27 6.69
CA LYS A 337 5.47 -25.69 7.68
C LYS A 337 6.83 -25.10 7.30
N LEU A 338 7.48 -24.44 8.25
CA LEU A 338 8.81 -23.88 8.04
C LEU A 338 9.89 -24.98 8.11
N ARG A 339 10.95 -24.80 7.30
CA ARG A 339 12.21 -25.54 7.45
C ARG A 339 13.02 -25.01 8.63
N ALA A 340 12.87 -23.71 8.94
CA ALA A 340 13.51 -23.10 10.08
C ALA A 340 13.02 -23.76 11.39
N SER A 341 13.98 -24.13 12.23
CA SER A 341 13.68 -24.73 13.54
C SER A 341 13.42 -23.65 14.60
N GLY A 342 12.69 -23.99 15.66
CA GLY A 342 12.49 -23.10 16.82
C GLY A 342 11.48 -21.95 16.62
N ILE A 343 10.90 -21.80 15.43
CA ILE A 343 9.91 -20.76 15.13
C ILE A 343 8.57 -21.39 14.75
N ARG A 344 7.50 -20.90 15.36
CA ARG A 344 6.13 -21.29 15.04
C ARG A 344 5.69 -20.65 13.71
N PRO A 345 5.02 -21.38 12.80
CA PRO A 345 4.49 -20.77 11.58
C PRO A 345 3.62 -19.54 11.85
N GLU A 346 2.83 -19.56 12.92
CA GLU A 346 1.96 -18.46 13.31
C GLU A 346 2.76 -17.19 13.63
N ASP A 347 3.96 -17.30 14.20
CA ASP A 347 4.80 -16.14 14.46
C ASP A 347 5.44 -15.64 13.15
N ALA A 348 5.97 -16.54 12.33
CA ALA A 348 6.66 -16.16 11.10
C ALA A 348 5.74 -15.47 10.09
N PHE A 349 4.50 -15.95 9.95
CA PHE A 349 3.53 -15.39 9.02
C PHE A 349 2.67 -14.25 9.61
N ALA A 350 2.80 -13.93 10.91
CA ALA A 350 2.03 -12.83 11.52
C ALA A 350 2.51 -11.44 11.10
N GLY A 351 3.79 -11.31 10.75
CA GLY A 351 4.39 -10.10 10.20
C GLY A 351 4.55 -10.17 8.68
N SER A 352 5.42 -9.33 8.12
CA SER A 352 5.91 -9.50 6.76
C SER A 352 6.88 -10.68 6.72
N PHE A 353 6.59 -11.70 5.92
CA PHE A 353 7.48 -12.84 5.70
C PHE A 353 8.24 -12.62 4.39
N HIS A 354 9.56 -12.44 4.46
CA HIS A 354 10.39 -12.14 3.29
C HIS A 354 10.83 -13.41 2.55
N ILE A 355 11.02 -13.30 1.24
CA ILE A 355 11.38 -14.37 0.30
C ILE A 355 12.50 -13.84 -0.60
N ASP A 356 13.70 -14.44 -0.53
CA ASP A 356 14.86 -14.09 -1.38
C ASP A 356 15.25 -12.60 -1.38
N GLU A 357 14.95 -11.88 -0.29
CA GLU A 357 15.19 -10.44 -0.15
C GLU A 357 16.54 -10.09 0.47
N GLY A 358 17.58 -10.91 0.25
CA GLY A 358 18.95 -10.51 0.61
C GLY A 358 19.39 -9.28 -0.21
N TYR A 359 20.17 -8.37 0.37
CA TYR A 359 20.54 -7.10 -0.28
C TYR A 359 21.27 -7.31 -1.62
N ALA A 360 22.21 -8.26 -1.67
CA ALA A 360 22.88 -8.66 -2.91
C ALA A 360 21.89 -9.29 -3.91
N GLY A 361 20.95 -10.10 -3.43
CA GLY A 361 19.89 -10.71 -4.23
C GLY A 361 18.99 -9.65 -4.89
N MET A 362 18.55 -8.66 -4.12
CA MET A 362 17.68 -7.58 -4.60
C MET A 362 18.37 -6.59 -5.56
N ARG A 363 19.70 -6.50 -5.51
CA ARG A 363 20.46 -5.81 -6.56
C ARG A 363 20.44 -6.60 -7.86
N LYS A 364 20.64 -7.91 -7.78
CA LYS A 364 20.64 -8.79 -8.95
C LYS A 364 19.25 -8.85 -9.61
N SER A 365 18.17 -8.96 -8.84
CA SER A 365 16.79 -8.94 -9.37
C SER A 365 16.47 -7.63 -10.10
N PHE A 366 16.94 -6.49 -9.58
CA PHE A 366 16.83 -5.21 -10.27
C PHE A 366 17.59 -5.22 -11.61
N GLU A 367 18.83 -5.72 -11.62
CA GLU A 367 19.64 -5.82 -12.85
C GLU A 367 18.98 -6.75 -13.88
N ASP A 368 18.49 -7.92 -13.47
CA ASP A 368 17.81 -8.88 -14.33
C ASP A 368 16.55 -8.27 -14.97
N SER A 369 15.69 -7.66 -14.16
CA SER A 369 14.45 -7.01 -14.63
C SER A 369 14.70 -5.76 -15.46
N ARG A 370 15.75 -4.98 -15.15
CA ARG A 370 16.21 -3.88 -16.00
C ARG A 370 16.55 -4.39 -17.40
N ASP A 371 17.22 -5.53 -17.48
CA ASP A 371 17.66 -6.16 -18.74
C ASP A 371 16.54 -6.97 -19.43
N GLY A 372 15.28 -6.83 -18.97
CA GLY A 372 14.11 -7.45 -19.59
C GLY A 372 13.88 -8.92 -19.21
N LYS A 373 14.55 -9.42 -18.17
CA LYS A 373 14.43 -10.80 -17.69
C LYS A 373 13.53 -10.86 -16.46
N ILE A 374 12.87 -12.00 -16.26
CA ILE A 374 12.19 -12.26 -14.99
C ILE A 374 13.26 -12.61 -13.94
N PRO A 375 13.31 -11.94 -12.77
CA PRO A 375 14.20 -12.32 -11.69
C PRO A 375 14.04 -13.78 -11.26
N ASN A 376 15.16 -14.48 -11.04
CA ASN A 376 15.18 -15.82 -10.47
C ASN A 376 16.48 -16.03 -9.65
N PRO A 377 16.41 -16.16 -8.31
CA PRO A 377 15.19 -16.20 -7.50
C PRO A 377 14.40 -14.88 -7.56
N ALA A 378 13.08 -14.98 -7.35
CA ALA A 378 12.18 -13.84 -7.41
C ALA A 378 11.94 -13.30 -5.99
N PRO A 379 12.48 -12.12 -5.64
CA PRO A 379 12.30 -11.57 -4.31
C PRO A 379 10.84 -11.17 -4.08
N GLY A 380 10.37 -11.32 -2.86
CA GLY A 380 9.02 -10.89 -2.49
C GLY A 380 8.74 -11.05 -1.01
N GLU A 381 7.56 -10.61 -0.62
CA GLU A 381 7.08 -10.72 0.76
C GLU A 381 5.67 -11.30 0.80
N THR A 382 5.31 -11.88 1.94
CA THR A 382 3.94 -12.33 2.18
C THR A 382 3.35 -11.73 3.45
N TYR A 383 2.04 -11.56 3.42
CA TYR A 383 1.21 -11.03 4.49
C TYR A 383 0.04 -11.97 4.78
N CYS A 384 -0.22 -12.23 6.06
CA CYS A 384 -1.34 -13.03 6.53
C CYS A 384 -2.31 -12.20 7.40
N HIS A 385 -3.41 -11.74 6.81
CA HIS A 385 -4.42 -10.93 7.52
C HIS A 385 -5.05 -11.68 8.70
N THR A 386 -5.38 -12.96 8.48
CA THR A 386 -6.17 -13.78 9.39
C THR A 386 -5.48 -14.12 10.71
N LEU A 387 -4.15 -13.99 10.77
CA LEU A 387 -3.39 -14.13 12.03
C LEU A 387 -3.56 -12.93 12.97
N THR A 388 -3.86 -11.75 12.43
CA THR A 388 -4.17 -10.56 13.24
C THR A 388 -5.68 -10.38 13.40
N ASP A 389 -6.44 -10.66 12.35
CA ASP A 389 -7.89 -10.53 12.33
C ASP A 389 -8.56 -11.60 11.45
N PRO A 390 -9.16 -12.65 12.03
CA PRO A 390 -9.78 -13.71 11.25
C PRO A 390 -11.17 -13.32 10.70
N SER A 391 -11.70 -12.13 11.03
CA SER A 391 -13.08 -11.74 10.69
C SER A 391 -13.34 -11.53 9.20
N ILE A 392 -12.30 -11.52 8.36
CA ILE A 392 -12.43 -11.53 6.90
C ILE A 392 -12.86 -12.90 6.33
N LEU A 393 -12.85 -13.95 7.15
CA LEU A 393 -13.34 -15.29 6.82
C LEU A 393 -14.70 -15.54 7.47
N GLY A 394 -15.57 -16.27 6.79
CA GLY A 394 -16.82 -16.81 7.34
C GLY A 394 -16.59 -17.78 8.51
N ALA A 395 -17.62 -18.00 9.33
CA ALA A 395 -17.50 -18.79 10.56
C ALA A 395 -16.96 -20.21 10.33
N ASP A 396 -17.47 -20.92 9.32
CA ASP A 396 -17.04 -22.28 8.96
C ASP A 396 -15.54 -22.34 8.58
N LEU A 397 -15.05 -21.37 7.80
CA LEU A 397 -13.64 -21.31 7.43
C LEU A 397 -12.74 -21.04 8.63
N ARG A 398 -13.17 -20.17 9.54
CA ARG A 398 -12.45 -19.89 10.79
C ARG A 398 -12.37 -21.13 11.68
N GLU A 399 -13.48 -21.84 11.86
CA GLU A 399 -13.52 -23.09 12.65
C GLU A 399 -12.63 -24.18 12.06
N LYS A 400 -12.54 -24.27 10.73
CA LYS A 400 -11.63 -25.18 10.03
C LYS A 400 -10.16 -24.74 10.02
N GLY A 401 -9.85 -23.56 10.56
CA GLY A 401 -8.48 -23.05 10.67
C GLY A 401 -7.89 -22.50 9.37
N TYR A 402 -8.74 -22.10 8.41
CA TYR A 402 -8.29 -21.49 7.17
C TYR A 402 -7.54 -20.16 7.44
N GLN A 403 -6.61 -19.84 6.56
CA GLN A 403 -5.79 -18.64 6.62
C GLN A 403 -5.73 -17.98 5.24
N THR A 404 -5.58 -16.66 5.19
CA THR A 404 -5.28 -15.94 3.94
C THR A 404 -3.80 -15.67 3.84
N LEU A 405 -3.20 -15.84 2.66
CA LEU A 405 -1.83 -15.40 2.41
C LEU A 405 -1.82 -14.54 1.15
N THR A 406 -1.15 -13.40 1.22
CA THR A 406 -1.01 -12.48 0.08
C THR A 406 0.47 -12.30 -0.19
N LEU A 407 0.91 -12.58 -1.40
CA LEU A 407 2.30 -12.41 -1.84
C LEU A 407 2.44 -11.15 -2.69
N PHE A 408 3.50 -10.39 -2.44
CA PHE A 408 3.98 -9.29 -3.25
C PHE A 408 5.36 -9.63 -3.80
N GLY A 409 5.47 -9.79 -5.12
CA GLY A 409 6.75 -10.01 -5.76
C GLY A 409 7.37 -8.68 -6.18
N LEU A 410 8.66 -8.50 -5.90
CA LEU A 410 9.43 -7.29 -6.20
C LEU A 410 10.12 -7.39 -7.57
N ASP A 411 10.57 -6.24 -8.10
CA ASP A 411 11.32 -6.15 -9.36
C ASP A 411 10.62 -6.80 -10.57
N MET A 412 9.29 -6.67 -10.62
CA MET A 412 8.45 -7.11 -11.73
C MET A 412 7.84 -5.89 -12.46
N PRO A 413 8.64 -5.07 -13.16
CA PRO A 413 8.14 -3.89 -13.85
C PRO A 413 7.12 -4.26 -14.94
N TYR A 414 6.08 -3.43 -15.08
CA TYR A 414 4.97 -3.67 -16.02
C TYR A 414 5.44 -3.98 -17.44
N ARG A 415 6.54 -3.37 -17.91
CA ARG A 415 7.11 -3.65 -19.24
C ARG A 415 7.40 -5.13 -19.52
N LEU A 416 7.71 -5.94 -18.49
CA LEU A 416 7.96 -7.38 -18.66
C LEU A 416 6.72 -8.15 -19.12
N PHE A 417 5.54 -7.58 -18.91
CA PHE A 417 4.23 -8.15 -19.18
C PHE A 417 3.56 -7.56 -20.43
N GLU A 418 4.11 -6.50 -21.03
CA GLU A 418 3.43 -5.78 -22.13
C GLU A 418 3.26 -6.61 -23.41
N ALA A 419 4.26 -7.44 -23.75
CA ALA A 419 4.25 -8.22 -24.99
C ALA A 419 3.22 -9.36 -24.96
N ASP A 420 3.17 -10.11 -23.86
CA ASP A 420 2.20 -11.18 -23.62
C ASP A 420 1.94 -11.31 -22.12
N HIS A 421 0.90 -10.61 -21.66
CA HIS A 421 0.58 -10.46 -20.25
C HIS A 421 0.19 -11.79 -19.60
N ASP A 422 -0.61 -12.61 -20.28
CA ASP A 422 -1.15 -13.84 -19.69
C ASP A 422 -0.10 -14.94 -19.65
N LEU A 423 0.72 -15.09 -20.69
CA LEU A 423 1.87 -15.99 -20.67
C LEU A 423 2.85 -15.59 -19.55
N ARG A 424 3.17 -14.30 -19.44
CA ARG A 424 4.11 -13.82 -18.43
C ARG A 424 3.60 -14.03 -17.01
N LYS A 425 2.30 -13.80 -16.78
CA LYS A 425 1.67 -14.11 -15.49
C LYS A 425 1.79 -15.58 -15.12
N GLU A 426 1.58 -16.49 -16.06
CA GLU A 426 1.70 -17.92 -15.78
C GLU A 426 3.15 -18.31 -15.46
N GLN A 427 4.13 -17.78 -16.19
CA GLN A 427 5.56 -18.02 -15.91
C GLN A 427 5.96 -17.55 -14.51
N VAL A 428 5.54 -16.34 -14.14
CA VAL A 428 5.84 -15.77 -12.82
C VAL A 428 5.14 -16.54 -11.71
N ARG A 429 3.90 -17.03 -11.94
CA ARG A 429 3.16 -17.85 -10.98
C ARG A 429 3.89 -19.16 -10.63
N GLN A 430 4.73 -19.68 -11.51
CA GLN A 430 5.49 -20.92 -11.27
C GLN A 430 6.80 -20.69 -10.48
N LEU A 431 7.23 -19.43 -10.30
CA LEU A 431 8.44 -19.09 -9.56
C LEU A 431 8.21 -18.99 -8.04
N TYR A 432 6.97 -18.70 -7.63
CA TYR A 432 6.52 -18.60 -6.24
C TYR A 432 5.68 -19.81 -5.87
#